data_AF-A0A2H0CRP2-F1
#
_entry.id   AF-A0A2H0CRP2-F1
#
_cell.length_a   1.000
_cell.length_b   1.000
_cell.length_c   1.000
_cell.angle_alpha   90.00
_cell.angle_beta   90.00
_cell.angle_gamma   90.00
#
_symmetry.space_group_name_H-M   'P 1'
#
loop_
_entity.id
_entity.type
_entity.pdbx_description
1 polymer ?
#
loop_
_entity_poly.entity_id
_entity_poly.type
_entity_poly.pdbx_seq_one_letter_code
_entity_poly.pdbx_strand_id
1 'polypeptide(L)'
;EDSQSPAQLIGATSKPEVGVSNLNFVLGGYTLVVTDSEGSVNSFQFQKSPEGKFTLKKIYEFSPHKNPAQLFSYSLRNKGFLTGSNELIRLHYGTTGESQLEFPTPGNSNFTAVTLAPKFNGVLATDDSGNLYHWEMENPFPQISMSGLFKKTWYEGYQDPAYVWQSTGGSDEFESKFSLVPLIYGTLKGTMYAMFFAVPLALFAAFYVSQFMKPDLKRVIKPTIEIMAALPSVVLGFFAALVIAPKVESFLPGILIMPFVTTVFIVIVLLAYETFPKLQFLAKSGREIYLLVCITLIGGTISIFMGSLIESSFLMGDHRVWLKEVLDVTYDQRNALVVGLAMGFAVIPIIFTITEDSLANVPGHLKASSLALGATPWQTALNVILPTASPGIFSAIMIGFGRAIGETMIVLMATGNTPVMEWSMFNGFRALSANIAVELPEAPEGGTLFRILFLAAFLLFVMTFVVNTVAELIRLRLRKRYQGL
;
A
#
# COMPACT_ATOMS: atom_id res chain seq x y z
N GLU A 1 -26.63 20.60 38.63
CA GLU A 1 -25.26 20.62 39.19
C GLU A 1 -24.63 19.24 39.35
N ASP A 2 -25.34 18.12 39.13
CA ASP A 2 -24.75 16.76 39.19
C ASP A 2 -24.36 16.20 37.81
N SER A 3 -23.29 16.72 37.20
CA SER A 3 -22.74 16.18 35.94
C SER A 3 -21.29 15.75 36.03
N GLN A 4 -20.73 15.57 37.23
CA GLN A 4 -19.38 15.07 37.40
C GLN A 4 -19.39 13.55 37.31
N SER A 5 -18.68 13.01 36.33
CA SER A 5 -18.47 11.56 36.23
C SER A 5 -17.71 11.07 37.46
N PRO A 6 -18.05 9.89 38.01
CA PRO A 6 -17.35 9.34 39.17
C PRO A 6 -15.85 9.17 38.88
N ALA A 7 -15.02 9.38 39.91
CA ALA A 7 -13.58 9.21 39.81
C ALA A 7 -13.25 7.78 39.40
N GLN A 8 -12.40 7.62 38.39
CA GLN A 8 -11.93 6.32 37.93
C GLN A 8 -10.65 5.94 38.67
N LEU A 9 -10.64 4.75 39.28
CA LEU A 9 -9.45 4.19 39.89
C LEU A 9 -8.60 3.49 38.82
N ILE A 10 -7.39 4.00 38.60
CA ILE A 10 -6.47 3.49 37.57
C ILE A 10 -5.09 3.33 38.22
N GLY A 11 -4.46 2.18 38.02
CA GLY A 11 -3.09 1.93 38.48
C GLY A 11 -2.09 2.79 37.71
N ALA A 12 -1.57 3.84 38.34
CA ALA A 12 -0.70 4.82 37.72
C ALA A 12 0.80 4.43 37.74
N THR A 13 1.17 3.54 38.65
CA THR A 13 2.55 3.15 38.99
C THR A 13 2.88 1.73 38.53
N SER A 14 4.16 1.38 38.56
CA SER A 14 4.66 0.04 38.19
C SER A 14 4.09 -1.09 39.06
N LYS A 15 3.87 -0.83 40.35
CA LYS A 15 3.28 -1.76 41.32
C LYS A 15 2.21 -1.07 42.18
N PRO A 16 1.27 -1.84 42.76
CA PRO A 16 0.40 -1.34 43.83
C PRO A 16 1.25 -0.79 44.98
N GLU A 17 0.75 0.24 45.67
CA GLU A 17 1.38 0.87 46.84
C GLU A 17 2.65 1.70 46.58
N VAL A 18 3.11 1.82 45.33
CA VAL A 18 4.17 2.76 44.95
C VAL A 18 3.57 4.16 44.79
N GLY A 19 4.18 5.16 45.42
CA GLY A 19 3.74 6.55 45.33
C GLY A 19 4.10 7.21 43.99
N VAL A 20 3.24 8.10 43.50
CA VAL A 20 3.49 8.94 42.33
C VAL A 20 4.41 10.11 42.72
N SER A 21 5.49 10.31 42.00
CA SER A 21 6.44 11.41 42.20
C SER A 21 6.07 12.66 41.39
N ASN A 22 5.72 12.51 40.11
CA ASN A 22 5.20 13.60 39.28
C ASN A 22 4.03 13.16 38.42
N LEU A 23 3.14 14.11 38.16
CA LEU A 23 1.97 13.98 37.31
C LEU A 23 1.82 15.24 36.45
N ASN A 24 2.10 15.15 35.15
CA ASN A 24 2.06 16.31 34.27
C ASN A 24 1.58 15.97 32.86
N PHE A 25 0.95 16.95 32.21
CA PHE A 25 0.61 16.85 30.79
C PHE A 25 1.81 17.15 29.90
N VAL A 26 1.81 16.54 28.70
CA VAL A 26 2.67 16.94 27.59
C VAL A 26 1.84 17.79 26.62
N LEU A 27 2.51 18.51 25.72
CA LEU A 27 1.86 19.29 24.67
C LEU A 27 0.85 18.44 23.87
N GLY A 28 -0.38 18.95 23.70
CA GLY A 28 -1.48 18.25 23.03
C GLY A 28 -2.66 17.86 23.94
N GLY A 29 -2.56 18.05 25.26
CA GLY A 29 -3.72 18.00 26.17
C GLY A 29 -4.32 16.61 26.44
N TYR A 30 -3.99 15.58 25.67
CA TYR A 30 -4.53 14.22 25.84
C TYR A 30 -3.53 13.23 26.48
N THR A 31 -2.24 13.53 26.47
CA THR A 31 -1.20 12.65 27.02
C THR A 31 -0.74 13.13 28.41
N LEU A 32 -0.94 12.27 29.41
CA LEU A 32 -0.54 12.44 30.79
C LEU A 32 0.68 11.58 31.09
N VAL A 33 1.73 12.14 31.67
CA VAL A 33 2.92 11.41 32.09
C VAL A 33 2.93 11.30 33.61
N VAL A 34 3.14 10.07 34.08
CA VAL A 34 3.26 9.71 35.48
C VAL A 34 4.65 9.18 35.73
N THR A 35 5.31 9.70 36.75
CA THR A 35 6.54 9.11 37.29
C THR A 35 6.30 8.59 38.69
N ASP A 36 6.91 7.45 39.03
CA ASP A 36 6.75 6.84 40.34
C ASP A 36 8.02 6.92 41.20
N SER A 37 7.84 6.61 42.49
CA SER A 37 8.91 6.62 43.48
C SER A 37 9.94 5.49 43.31
N GLU A 38 9.66 4.48 42.48
CA GLU A 38 10.65 3.49 42.05
C GLU A 38 11.42 3.94 40.79
N GLY A 39 11.09 5.11 40.21
CA GLY A 39 11.75 5.68 39.05
C GLY A 39 11.10 5.35 37.70
N SER A 40 9.98 4.64 37.68
CA SER A 40 9.25 4.30 36.44
C SER A 40 8.64 5.53 35.80
N VAL A 41 8.55 5.52 34.47
CA VAL A 41 7.99 6.62 33.68
C VAL A 41 6.94 6.04 32.72
N ASN A 42 5.68 6.41 32.91
CA ASN A 42 4.56 5.87 32.15
C ASN A 42 3.76 7.01 31.50
N SER A 43 3.31 6.83 30.26
CA SER A 43 2.29 7.72 29.67
C SER A 43 0.92 7.07 29.65
N PHE A 44 -0.09 7.91 29.83
CA PHE A 44 -1.50 7.57 29.75
C PHE A 44 -2.18 8.53 28.78
N GLN A 45 -3.14 8.03 28.02
CA GLN A 45 -3.97 8.87 27.14
C GLN A 45 -5.44 8.75 27.50
N PHE A 46 -6.15 9.87 27.36
CA PHE A 46 -7.60 9.89 27.45
C PHE A 46 -8.22 9.25 26.20
N GLN A 47 -8.92 8.14 26.39
CA GLN A 47 -9.67 7.45 25.35
C GLN A 47 -11.16 7.54 25.63
N LYS A 48 -11.95 7.88 24.60
CA LYS A 48 -13.40 7.82 24.67
C LYS A 48 -13.86 6.39 24.39
N SER A 49 -14.40 5.74 25.41
CA SER A 49 -15.06 4.43 25.31
C SER A 49 -16.22 4.49 24.31
N PRO A 50 -16.61 3.39 23.65
CA PRO A 50 -17.80 3.32 22.80
C PRO A 50 -19.08 3.83 23.47
N GLU A 51 -19.16 3.73 24.81
CA GLU A 51 -20.26 4.24 25.64
C GLU A 51 -20.18 5.76 25.92
N GLY A 52 -19.20 6.46 25.34
CA GLY A 52 -19.01 7.91 25.50
C GLY A 52 -18.25 8.35 26.75
N LYS A 53 -17.83 7.43 27.62
CA LYS A 53 -17.04 7.73 28.83
C LYS A 53 -15.55 7.85 28.51
N PHE A 54 -14.88 8.87 29.05
CA PHE A 54 -13.42 8.98 28.95
C PHE A 54 -12.76 8.05 29.96
N THR A 55 -11.77 7.27 29.53
CA THR A 55 -10.96 6.39 30.37
C THR A 55 -9.49 6.64 30.08
N LEU A 56 -8.64 6.60 31.11
CA LEU A 56 -7.18 6.69 30.91
C LEU A 56 -6.62 5.30 30.65
N LYS A 57 -5.94 5.14 29.52
CA LYS A 57 -5.25 3.89 29.17
C LYS A 57 -3.75 4.13 29.20
N LYS A 58 -2.99 3.22 29.82
CA LYS A 58 -1.52 3.23 29.76
C LYS A 58 -1.08 2.96 28.31
N ILE A 59 -0.22 3.82 27.78
CA ILE A 59 0.21 3.80 26.38
C ILE A 59 1.66 3.33 26.25
N TYR A 60 2.59 4.06 26.86
CA TYR A 60 4.01 3.73 26.84
C TYR A 60 4.57 3.60 28.25
N GLU A 61 5.57 2.73 28.35
CA GLU A 61 6.48 2.63 29.48
C GLU A 61 7.86 3.02 28.96
N PHE A 62 8.38 4.13 29.45
CA PHE A 62 9.67 4.67 29.05
C PHE A 62 10.78 4.11 29.93
N SER A 63 12.04 4.37 29.55
CA SER A 63 13.20 3.87 30.28
C SER A 63 13.18 4.34 31.75
N PRO A 64 13.12 3.42 32.74
CA PRO A 64 12.94 3.75 34.15
C PRO A 64 14.24 4.24 34.77
N HIS A 65 14.15 5.23 35.65
CA HIS A 65 15.26 5.71 36.47
C HIS A 65 15.57 4.72 37.59
N LYS A 66 16.82 4.72 38.08
CA LYS A 66 17.21 3.90 39.24
C LYS A 66 16.66 4.46 40.56
N ASN A 67 16.47 5.77 40.60
CA ASN A 67 16.02 6.55 41.74
C ASN A 67 14.72 7.28 41.38
N PRO A 68 13.92 7.74 42.36
CA PRO A 68 12.70 8.49 42.11
C PRO A 68 12.90 9.64 41.12
N ALA A 69 12.10 9.68 40.05
CA ALA A 69 12.20 10.73 39.03
C ALA A 69 11.40 11.98 39.45
N GLN A 70 11.99 12.77 40.35
CA GLN A 70 11.34 13.95 40.94
C GLN A 70 11.36 15.19 40.05
N LEU A 71 12.16 15.19 38.99
CA LEU A 71 12.27 16.33 38.08
C LEU A 71 11.48 16.08 36.80
N PHE A 72 10.69 17.06 36.38
CA PHE A 72 9.90 17.01 35.15
C PHE A 72 9.91 18.35 34.43
N SER A 73 10.03 18.33 33.11
CA SER A 73 9.85 19.50 32.25
C SER A 73 9.34 19.05 30.89
N TYR A 74 8.53 19.84 30.19
CA TYR A 74 7.99 19.50 28.88
C TYR A 74 8.22 20.63 27.88
N SER A 75 8.24 20.27 26.60
CA SER A 75 8.40 21.22 25.50
C SER A 75 7.08 21.93 25.19
N LEU A 76 7.15 23.23 24.90
CA LEU A 76 6.01 24.03 24.45
C LEU A 76 5.81 23.97 22.92
N ARG A 77 6.73 23.34 22.19
CA ARG A 77 6.74 23.32 20.71
C ARG A 77 6.48 21.95 20.12
N ASN A 78 6.78 20.89 20.85
CA ASN A 78 6.63 19.51 20.40
C ASN A 78 6.29 18.59 21.59
N LYS A 79 6.15 17.29 21.33
CA LYS A 79 5.77 16.29 22.35
C LYS A 79 6.96 15.73 23.14
N GLY A 80 8.08 16.43 23.16
CA GLY A 80 9.25 16.05 23.96
C GLY A 80 9.10 16.45 25.42
N PHE A 81 9.56 15.61 26.34
CA PHE A 81 9.57 15.89 27.77
C PHE A 81 10.80 15.29 28.46
N LEU A 82 11.24 15.93 29.53
CA LEU A 82 12.32 15.49 30.40
C LEU A 82 11.77 14.84 31.66
N THR A 83 12.48 13.81 32.09
CA THR A 83 12.36 13.27 33.45
C THR A 83 13.76 13.21 34.03
N GLY A 84 13.94 13.64 35.27
CA GLY A 84 15.23 13.60 35.94
C GLY A 84 15.11 12.90 37.29
N SER A 85 16.09 12.06 37.57
CA SER A 85 16.46 11.66 38.92
C SER A 85 17.71 12.44 39.34
N ASN A 86 18.13 12.29 40.60
CA ASN A 86 19.31 12.98 41.12
C ASN A 86 20.59 12.72 40.30
N GLU A 87 20.69 11.57 39.62
CA GLU A 87 21.90 11.13 38.90
C GLU A 87 21.79 11.27 37.37
N LEU A 88 20.58 11.35 36.82
CA LEU A 88 20.38 11.24 35.38
C LEU A 88 19.14 12.00 34.93
N ILE A 89 19.30 12.81 33.89
CA ILE A 89 18.18 13.42 33.18
C ILE A 89 17.99 12.67 31.86
N ARG A 90 16.75 12.35 31.52
CA ARG A 90 16.38 11.68 30.27
C ARG A 90 15.38 12.50 29.49
N LEU A 91 15.60 12.56 28.18
CA LEU A 91 14.65 13.09 27.22
C LEU A 91 13.84 11.96 26.60
N HIS A 92 12.53 12.12 26.64
CA HIS A 92 11.56 11.22 26.05
C HIS A 92 10.73 11.96 25.00
N TYR A 93 10.17 11.21 24.07
CA TYR A 93 9.24 11.75 23.08
C TYR A 93 7.89 11.02 23.14
N GLY A 94 6.82 11.77 23.42
CA GLY A 94 5.51 11.22 23.75
C GLY A 94 4.86 10.37 22.65
N THR A 95 5.00 10.77 21.39
CA THR A 95 4.38 10.05 20.25
C THR A 95 5.09 8.72 19.96
N THR A 96 6.43 8.71 19.93
CA THR A 96 7.21 7.51 19.57
C THR A 96 7.37 6.55 20.75
N GLY A 97 7.17 7.02 21.99
CA GLY A 97 7.34 6.20 23.19
C GLY A 97 8.81 5.91 23.51
N GLU A 98 9.75 6.64 22.91
CA GLU A 98 11.19 6.37 23.03
C GLU A 98 11.89 7.38 23.96
N SER A 99 12.83 6.86 24.74
CA SER A 99 13.85 7.64 25.47
C SER A 99 15.01 7.91 24.52
N GLN A 100 15.20 9.17 24.13
CA GLN A 100 16.09 9.54 23.02
C GLN A 100 17.49 9.93 23.47
N LEU A 101 17.60 10.68 24.56
CA LEU A 101 18.88 11.21 25.06
C LEU A 101 18.96 11.06 26.58
N GLU A 102 20.16 10.82 27.06
CA GLU A 102 20.49 10.79 28.47
C GLU A 102 21.57 11.83 28.77
N PHE A 103 21.38 12.59 29.84
CA PHE A 103 22.31 13.62 30.31
C PHE A 103 22.76 13.22 31.72
N PRO A 104 23.95 12.60 31.85
CA PRO A 104 24.47 12.17 33.15
C PRO A 104 24.86 13.38 34.01
N THR A 105 24.81 13.21 35.33
CA THR A 105 25.34 14.20 36.29
C THR A 105 26.84 14.45 36.08
N PRO A 106 27.26 15.72 35.93
CA PRO A 106 28.66 16.07 35.99
C PRO A 106 29.13 16.05 37.46
N GLY A 107 29.56 14.88 37.92
CA GLY A 107 29.97 14.65 39.31
C GLY A 107 28.87 14.05 40.19
N ASN A 108 29.05 14.11 41.51
CA ASN A 108 28.13 13.57 42.52
C ASN A 108 27.06 14.61 42.95
N SER A 109 26.63 15.48 42.03
CA SER A 109 25.66 16.54 42.31
C SER A 109 24.22 16.04 42.26
N ASN A 110 23.36 16.51 43.16
CA ASN A 110 21.93 16.19 43.12
C ASN A 110 21.16 17.32 42.42
N PHE A 111 20.55 17.02 41.27
CA PHE A 111 19.73 18.02 40.58
C PHE A 111 18.46 18.38 41.37
N THR A 112 18.16 19.68 41.45
CA THR A 112 17.00 20.26 42.16
C THR A 112 15.91 20.78 41.22
N ALA A 113 16.29 21.24 40.03
CA ALA A 113 15.36 21.69 39.01
C ALA A 113 15.90 21.37 37.61
N VAL A 114 14.99 21.12 36.66
CA VAL A 114 15.32 20.91 35.25
C VAL A 114 14.34 21.68 34.37
N THR A 115 14.82 22.24 33.28
CA THR A 115 13.97 22.86 32.27
C THR A 115 14.47 22.61 30.85
N LEU A 116 13.53 22.41 29.92
CA LEU A 116 13.81 22.39 28.49
C LEU A 116 13.90 23.81 27.95
N ALA A 117 14.92 24.06 27.13
CA ALA A 117 14.98 25.31 26.37
C ALA A 117 13.73 25.42 25.46
N PRO A 118 13.07 26.60 25.36
CA PRO A 118 11.85 26.76 24.55
C PRO A 118 12.01 26.39 23.07
N LYS A 119 13.23 26.49 22.53
CA LYS A 119 13.56 26.10 21.15
C LYS A 119 13.81 24.59 20.97
N PHE A 120 13.74 23.80 22.05
CA PHE A 120 14.06 22.36 22.05
C PHE A 120 15.50 22.07 21.56
N ASN A 121 16.45 22.91 21.96
CA ASN A 121 17.86 22.84 21.55
C ASN A 121 18.83 22.78 22.74
N GLY A 122 18.32 22.60 23.95
CA GLY A 122 19.15 22.50 25.13
C GLY A 122 18.35 22.15 26.38
N VAL A 123 19.10 21.71 27.39
CA VAL A 123 18.59 21.36 28.72
C VAL A 123 19.35 22.20 29.73
N LEU A 124 18.62 22.78 30.69
CA LEU A 124 19.21 23.47 31.83
C LEU A 124 18.82 22.74 33.11
N ALA A 125 19.77 22.53 34.01
CA ALA A 125 19.51 21.96 35.32
C ALA A 125 20.30 22.69 36.41
N THR A 126 19.75 22.74 37.61
CA THR A 126 20.45 23.28 38.80
C THR A 126 20.68 22.16 39.81
N ASP A 127 21.76 22.23 40.57
CA ASP A 127 22.00 21.32 41.70
C ASP A 127 21.66 21.97 43.06
N ASP A 128 21.87 21.21 44.12
CA ASP A 128 21.77 21.63 45.53
C ASP A 128 22.90 22.60 45.95
N SER A 129 23.99 22.62 45.20
CA SER A 129 25.19 23.42 45.44
C SER A 129 25.12 24.81 44.78
N GLY A 130 24.05 25.09 44.02
CA GLY A 130 23.82 26.37 43.34
C GLY A 130 24.50 26.48 41.98
N ASN A 131 25.03 25.38 41.42
CA ASN A 131 25.58 25.34 40.07
C ASN A 131 24.48 25.24 39.02
N LEU A 132 24.67 25.91 37.89
CA LEU A 132 23.83 25.80 36.70
C LEU A 132 24.56 24.98 35.63
N TYR A 133 23.92 23.90 35.20
CA TYR A 133 24.38 23.05 34.12
C TYR A 133 23.56 23.33 32.86
N HIS A 134 24.25 23.41 31.73
CA HIS A 134 23.65 23.60 30.43
C HIS A 134 24.21 22.57 29.46
N TRP A 135 23.33 21.82 28.82
CA TRP A 135 23.66 20.94 27.70
C TRP A 135 23.03 21.50 26.44
N GLU A 136 23.85 21.69 25.42
CA GLU A 136 23.36 21.91 24.06
C GLU A 136 22.87 20.58 23.49
N MET A 137 21.70 20.61 22.83
CA MET A 137 21.05 19.43 22.29
C MET A 137 20.81 19.58 20.80
N GLU A 138 21.48 18.75 20.02
CA GLU A 138 21.26 18.61 18.58
C GLU A 138 20.29 17.48 18.28
N ASN A 139 18.99 17.74 18.44
CA ASN A 139 17.94 16.81 18.03
C ASN A 139 16.87 17.56 17.20
N PRO A 140 17.14 17.83 15.91
CA PRO A 140 16.24 18.62 15.08
C PRO A 140 14.95 17.88 14.70
N PHE A 141 14.92 16.54 14.79
CA PHE A 141 13.80 15.70 14.33
C PHE A 141 13.36 14.66 15.37
N PRO A 142 13.00 15.08 16.60
CA PRO A 142 12.66 14.17 17.68
C PRO A 142 11.39 13.34 17.41
N GLN A 143 10.56 13.75 16.46
CA GLN A 143 9.33 13.03 16.09
C GLN A 143 9.54 11.79 15.22
N ILE A 144 10.77 11.51 14.78
CA ILE A 144 11.07 10.39 13.88
C ILE A 144 11.83 9.30 14.63
N SER A 145 11.36 8.06 14.50
CA SER A 145 12.09 6.87 14.93
C SER A 145 11.84 5.70 13.98
N MET A 146 12.72 4.71 13.96
CA MET A 146 12.50 3.49 13.16
C MET A 146 11.22 2.75 13.58
N SER A 147 10.88 2.81 14.88
CA SER A 147 9.62 2.28 15.38
C SER A 147 8.42 3.09 14.86
N GLY A 148 8.46 4.42 14.88
CA GLY A 148 7.36 5.26 14.39
C GLY A 148 7.10 5.14 12.89
N LEU A 149 8.13 4.82 12.09
CA LEU A 149 7.99 4.63 10.65
C LEU A 149 7.36 3.28 10.27
N PHE A 150 7.65 2.22 11.02
CA PHE A 150 7.33 0.83 10.63
C PHE A 150 6.49 0.03 11.63
N LYS A 151 6.30 0.51 12.87
CA LYS A 151 5.43 -0.11 13.88
C LYS A 151 4.18 0.76 14.09
N LYS A 152 3.13 0.13 14.60
CA LYS A 152 1.91 0.82 14.99
C LYS A 152 2.23 1.80 16.11
N THR A 153 1.78 3.04 15.96
CA THR A 153 2.03 4.12 16.92
C THR A 153 0.70 4.54 17.54
N TRP A 154 0.73 4.88 18.83
CA TRP A 154 -0.41 5.46 19.52
C TRP A 154 -0.49 6.95 19.21
N TYR A 155 -1.53 7.35 18.49
CA TYR A 155 -1.83 8.75 18.20
C TYR A 155 -2.94 9.25 19.11
N GLU A 156 -2.90 10.53 19.46
CA GLU A 156 -3.95 11.11 20.30
C GLU A 156 -5.32 11.06 19.62
N GLY A 157 -6.35 10.72 20.39
CA GLY A 157 -7.72 10.52 19.90
C GLY A 157 -7.98 9.15 19.25
N TYR A 158 -6.96 8.31 19.05
CA TYR A 158 -7.14 6.96 18.52
C TYR A 158 -7.44 5.98 19.66
N GLN A 159 -8.34 5.02 19.39
CA GLN A 159 -8.66 3.95 20.36
C GLN A 159 -7.56 2.88 20.42
N ASP A 160 -6.86 2.67 19.30
CA ASP A 160 -5.87 1.62 19.09
C ASP A 160 -4.66 2.14 18.31
N PRO A 161 -3.49 1.49 18.43
CA PRO A 161 -2.29 1.93 17.73
C PRO A 161 -2.46 1.64 16.24
N ALA A 162 -2.08 2.59 15.40
CA ALA A 162 -2.36 2.56 13.97
C ALA A 162 -1.13 2.87 13.13
N TYR A 163 -1.16 2.46 11.87
CA TYR A 163 -0.25 2.98 10.85
C TYR A 163 -0.96 4.13 10.14
N VAL A 164 -0.47 5.35 10.31
CA VAL A 164 -1.09 6.53 9.71
C VAL A 164 -0.03 7.35 8.99
N TRP A 165 -0.33 7.68 7.74
CA TRP A 165 0.39 8.71 7.00
C TRP A 165 -0.50 9.95 6.92
N GLN A 166 -0.06 11.03 7.55
CA GLN A 166 -0.71 12.32 7.52
C GLN A 166 0.37 13.40 7.68
N SER A 167 0.70 14.03 6.55
CA SER A 167 1.73 15.07 6.44
C SER A 167 1.24 16.45 6.88
N THR A 168 -0.07 16.70 6.81
CA THR A 168 -0.72 17.95 7.22
C THR A 168 -1.74 17.71 8.33
N GLY A 169 -1.66 18.51 9.39
CA GLY A 169 -2.63 18.48 10.48
C GLY A 169 -3.86 19.29 10.11
N GLY A 170 -5.04 18.80 10.48
CA GLY A 170 -6.29 19.57 10.41
C GLY A 170 -6.53 20.44 11.65
N SER A 171 -5.61 20.44 12.61
CA SER A 171 -5.69 21.16 13.89
C SER A 171 -4.35 21.78 14.27
N ASP A 172 -4.39 22.83 15.09
CA ASP A 172 -3.20 23.54 15.59
C ASP A 172 -2.32 22.67 16.51
N GLU A 173 -2.90 21.63 17.11
CA GLU A 173 -2.21 20.56 17.85
C GLU A 173 -1.59 19.55 16.88
N PHE A 174 -0.55 19.94 16.16
CA PHE A 174 0.06 19.12 15.12
C PHE A 174 0.85 17.93 15.70
N GLU A 175 0.24 16.73 15.70
CA GLU A 175 0.95 15.46 15.86
C GLU A 175 1.32 14.89 14.48
N SER A 176 2.62 14.85 14.20
CA SER A 176 3.17 14.29 12.97
C SER A 176 2.93 12.78 12.84
N LYS A 177 2.31 12.32 11.74
CA LYS A 177 2.07 10.90 11.47
C LYS A 177 2.76 10.48 10.17
N PHE A 178 3.91 9.81 10.29
CA PHE A 178 4.76 9.50 9.13
C PHE A 178 4.98 7.99 8.91
N SER A 179 3.99 7.16 9.23
CA SER A 179 4.13 5.72 9.00
C SER A 179 4.25 5.41 7.51
N LEU A 180 5.32 4.73 7.10
CA LEU A 180 5.55 4.35 5.70
C LEU A 180 4.76 3.10 5.28
N VAL A 181 4.24 2.35 6.26
CA VAL A 181 3.55 1.06 6.04
C VAL A 181 2.32 1.20 5.13
N PRO A 182 1.41 2.18 5.30
CA PRO A 182 0.27 2.34 4.40
C PRO A 182 0.69 2.64 2.95
N LEU A 183 1.81 3.35 2.77
CA LEU A 183 2.33 3.68 1.44
C LEU A 183 2.92 2.46 0.73
N ILE A 184 3.71 1.65 1.45
CA ILE A 184 4.25 0.37 0.96
C ILE A 184 3.11 -0.58 0.61
N TYR A 185 2.13 -0.67 1.50
CA TYR A 185 0.93 -1.46 1.32
C TYR A 185 0.15 -1.02 0.07
N GLY A 186 -0.06 0.28 -0.10
CA GLY A 186 -0.74 0.83 -1.28
C GLY A 186 0.02 0.52 -2.58
N THR A 187 1.34 0.67 -2.60
CA THR A 187 2.18 0.30 -3.76
C THR A 187 1.99 -1.18 -4.13
N LEU A 188 2.00 -2.07 -3.14
CA LEU A 188 1.79 -3.50 -3.38
C LEU A 188 0.36 -3.80 -3.84
N LYS A 189 -0.65 -3.21 -3.20
CA LYS A 189 -2.08 -3.35 -3.54
C LYS A 189 -2.32 -2.99 -5.01
N GLY A 190 -1.87 -1.80 -5.43
CA GLY A 190 -2.01 -1.36 -6.83
C GLY A 190 -1.33 -2.29 -7.83
N THR A 191 -0.09 -2.69 -7.52
CA THR A 191 0.70 -3.60 -8.36
C THR A 191 0.01 -4.97 -8.49
N MET A 192 -0.50 -5.53 -7.40
CA MET A 192 -1.21 -6.82 -7.38
C MET A 192 -2.46 -6.77 -8.26
N TYR A 193 -3.30 -5.75 -8.10
CA TYR A 193 -4.51 -5.61 -8.92
C TYR A 193 -4.19 -5.38 -10.39
N ALA A 194 -3.18 -4.57 -10.72
CA ALA A 194 -2.75 -4.39 -12.10
C ALA A 194 -2.29 -5.71 -12.75
N MET A 195 -1.53 -6.51 -12.02
CA MET A 195 -1.02 -7.79 -12.51
C MET A 195 -2.10 -8.86 -12.62
N PHE A 196 -3.09 -8.84 -11.71
CA PHE A 196 -4.25 -9.71 -11.80
C PHE A 196 -5.00 -9.55 -13.13
N PHE A 197 -5.12 -8.32 -13.64
CA PHE A 197 -5.70 -8.06 -14.96
C PHE A 197 -4.71 -8.27 -16.11
N ALA A 198 -3.48 -7.76 -15.98
CA ALA A 198 -2.52 -7.76 -17.08
C ALA A 198 -1.98 -9.14 -17.42
N VAL A 199 -1.65 -9.97 -16.42
CA VAL A 199 -0.96 -11.25 -16.65
C VAL A 199 -1.83 -12.22 -17.45
N PRO A 200 -3.07 -12.54 -17.05
CA PRO A 200 -3.89 -13.48 -17.83
C PRO A 200 -4.09 -12.98 -19.26
N LEU A 201 -4.45 -11.70 -19.42
CA LEU A 201 -4.76 -11.14 -20.73
C LEU A 201 -3.54 -11.11 -21.65
N ALA A 202 -2.38 -10.65 -21.16
CA ALA A 202 -1.15 -10.58 -21.94
C ALA A 202 -0.60 -11.97 -22.30
N LEU A 203 -0.61 -12.91 -21.35
CA LEU A 203 -0.09 -14.26 -21.59
C LEU A 203 -0.96 -15.05 -22.57
N PHE A 204 -2.28 -15.03 -22.40
CA PHE A 204 -3.18 -15.73 -23.33
C PHE A 204 -3.15 -15.09 -24.72
N ALA A 205 -3.09 -13.76 -24.81
CA ALA A 205 -2.93 -13.06 -26.08
C ALA A 205 -1.61 -13.45 -26.76
N ALA A 206 -0.48 -13.41 -26.04
CA ALA A 206 0.83 -13.75 -26.60
C ALA A 206 0.92 -15.22 -27.02
N PHE A 207 0.34 -16.13 -26.23
CA PHE A 207 0.24 -17.54 -26.57
C PHE A 207 -0.58 -17.76 -27.84
N TYR A 208 -1.75 -17.13 -27.96
CA TYR A 208 -2.60 -17.25 -29.15
C TYR A 208 -1.93 -16.65 -30.39
N VAL A 209 -1.36 -15.44 -30.28
CA VAL A 209 -0.67 -14.74 -31.38
C VAL A 209 0.55 -15.53 -31.86
N SER A 210 1.30 -16.13 -30.95
CA SER A 210 2.52 -16.88 -31.30
C SER A 210 2.20 -18.25 -31.93
N GLN A 211 1.20 -18.95 -31.41
CA GLN A 211 1.00 -20.39 -31.72
C GLN A 211 -0.12 -20.69 -32.71
N PHE A 212 -1.20 -19.90 -32.73
CA PHE A 212 -2.42 -20.22 -33.49
C PHE A 212 -2.82 -19.16 -34.52
N MET A 213 -2.33 -17.93 -34.37
CA MET A 213 -2.72 -16.83 -35.25
C MET A 213 -2.09 -16.92 -36.65
N LYS A 214 -2.87 -16.58 -37.68
CA LYS A 214 -2.39 -16.50 -39.05
C LYS A 214 -1.34 -15.39 -39.23
N PRO A 215 -0.31 -15.59 -40.07
CA PRO A 215 0.78 -14.62 -40.28
C PRO A 215 0.30 -13.22 -40.66
N ASP A 216 -0.72 -13.10 -41.51
CA ASP A 216 -1.24 -11.81 -41.96
C ASP A 216 -1.84 -11.00 -40.83
N LEU A 217 -2.56 -11.65 -39.92
CA LEU A 217 -3.18 -10.97 -38.78
C LEU A 217 -2.13 -10.60 -37.73
N LYS A 218 -1.16 -11.49 -37.52
CA LYS A 218 -0.03 -11.25 -36.61
C LYS A 218 0.75 -9.98 -37.00
N ARG A 219 0.93 -9.72 -38.30
CA ARG A 219 1.57 -8.50 -38.83
C ARG A 219 0.85 -7.20 -38.44
N VAL A 220 -0.41 -7.25 -38.04
CA VAL A 220 -1.20 -6.08 -37.60
C VAL A 220 -1.31 -6.05 -36.08
N ILE A 221 -1.63 -7.18 -35.45
CA ILE A 221 -1.93 -7.22 -34.01
C ILE A 221 -0.68 -6.97 -33.15
N LYS A 222 0.47 -7.58 -33.49
CA LYS A 222 1.70 -7.42 -32.70
C LYS A 222 2.15 -5.95 -32.66
N PRO A 223 2.33 -5.25 -33.79
CA PRO A 223 2.67 -3.82 -33.77
C PRO A 223 1.62 -2.96 -33.05
N THR A 224 0.32 -3.30 -33.16
CA THR A 224 -0.75 -2.56 -32.46
C THR A 224 -0.57 -2.63 -30.95
N ILE A 225 -0.29 -3.82 -30.41
CA ILE A 225 -0.05 -4.01 -28.98
C ILE A 225 1.24 -3.31 -28.54
N GLU A 226 2.30 -3.35 -29.36
CA GLU A 226 3.55 -2.64 -29.07
C GLU A 226 3.35 -1.11 -29.03
N ILE A 227 2.55 -0.54 -29.94
CA ILE A 227 2.21 0.88 -29.96
C ILE A 227 1.41 1.30 -28.72
N MET A 228 0.63 0.40 -28.12
CA MET A 228 -0.07 0.70 -26.85
C MET A 228 0.92 1.08 -25.73
N ALA A 229 2.17 0.61 -25.76
CA ALA A 229 3.20 0.99 -24.79
C ALA A 229 3.67 2.45 -24.92
N ALA A 230 3.43 3.09 -26.06
CA ALA A 230 3.84 4.47 -26.33
C ALA A 230 2.87 5.51 -25.74
N LEU A 231 1.72 5.07 -25.23
CA LEU A 231 0.73 5.98 -24.63
C LEU A 231 1.28 6.60 -23.34
N PRO A 232 1.24 7.94 -23.18
CA PRO A 232 1.69 8.60 -21.95
C PRO A 232 0.86 8.16 -20.74
N SER A 233 1.53 7.77 -19.65
CA SER A 233 0.86 7.29 -18.44
C SER A 233 -0.03 8.34 -17.78
N VAL A 234 0.33 9.63 -17.87
CA VAL A 234 -0.50 10.75 -17.40
C VAL A 234 -1.86 10.79 -18.11
N VAL A 235 -1.86 10.57 -19.43
CA VAL A 235 -3.11 10.56 -20.23
C VAL A 235 -3.97 9.37 -19.83
N LEU A 236 -3.37 8.19 -19.63
CA LEU A 236 -4.07 7.01 -19.14
C LEU A 236 -4.64 7.21 -17.73
N GLY A 237 -3.88 7.84 -16.82
CA GLY A 237 -4.34 8.16 -15.47
C GLY A 237 -5.53 9.12 -15.46
N PHE A 238 -5.47 10.17 -16.27
CA PHE A 238 -6.56 11.13 -16.42
C PHE A 238 -7.82 10.49 -17.01
N PHE A 239 -7.66 9.69 -18.08
CA PHE A 239 -8.76 8.94 -18.68
C PHE A 239 -9.36 7.93 -17.69
N ALA A 240 -8.52 7.28 -16.89
CA ALA A 240 -8.96 6.37 -15.85
C ALA A 240 -9.81 7.09 -14.79
N ALA A 241 -9.37 8.24 -14.33
CA ALA A 241 -10.05 9.00 -13.28
C ALA A 241 -11.37 9.65 -13.75
N LEU A 242 -11.43 10.15 -15.00
CA LEU A 242 -12.59 10.90 -15.48
C LEU A 242 -13.58 10.08 -16.31
N VAL A 243 -13.14 9.00 -16.96
CA VAL A 243 -13.99 8.22 -17.87
C VAL A 243 -14.18 6.80 -17.35
N ILE A 244 -13.10 6.11 -16.95
CA ILE A 244 -13.21 4.72 -16.50
C ILE A 244 -13.88 4.65 -15.13
N ALA A 245 -13.43 5.42 -14.14
CA ALA A 245 -13.96 5.38 -12.78
C ALA A 245 -15.49 5.57 -12.69
N PRO A 246 -16.08 6.63 -13.30
CA PRO A 246 -17.54 6.78 -13.27
C PRO A 246 -18.29 5.67 -14.01
N LYS A 247 -17.74 5.15 -15.12
CA LYS A 247 -18.36 4.05 -15.88
C LYS A 247 -18.27 2.71 -15.16
N VAL A 248 -17.16 2.45 -14.47
CA VAL A 248 -16.99 1.25 -13.66
C VAL A 248 -17.95 1.28 -12.50
N GLU A 249 -18.13 2.43 -11.85
CA GLU A 249 -19.15 2.62 -10.82
C GLU A 249 -20.56 2.35 -11.36
N SER A 250 -20.96 2.96 -12.49
CA SER A 250 -22.32 2.81 -13.01
C SER A 250 -22.66 1.40 -13.50
N PHE A 251 -21.67 0.61 -13.91
CA PHE A 251 -21.86 -0.72 -14.49
C PHE A 251 -21.20 -1.83 -13.67
N LEU A 252 -20.89 -1.59 -12.40
CA LEU A 252 -20.08 -2.49 -11.59
C LEU A 252 -20.61 -3.94 -11.59
N PRO A 253 -21.91 -4.20 -11.31
CA PRO A 253 -22.43 -5.57 -11.31
C PRO A 253 -22.26 -6.26 -12.68
N GLY A 254 -22.47 -5.51 -13.76
CA GLY A 254 -22.31 -5.99 -15.12
C GLY A 254 -20.86 -6.30 -15.48
N ILE A 255 -19.90 -5.53 -14.97
CA ILE A 255 -18.46 -5.79 -15.17
C ILE A 255 -18.02 -7.06 -14.44
N LEU A 256 -18.50 -7.27 -13.20
CA LEU A 256 -18.12 -8.42 -12.39
C LEU A 256 -18.60 -9.75 -12.99
N ILE A 257 -19.80 -9.77 -13.58
CA ILE A 257 -20.34 -10.99 -14.21
C ILE A 257 -19.87 -11.19 -15.66
N MET A 258 -19.21 -10.20 -16.27
CA MET A 258 -18.82 -10.20 -17.69
C MET A 258 -17.97 -11.41 -18.11
N PRO A 259 -16.96 -11.86 -17.33
CA PRO A 259 -16.20 -13.06 -17.69
C PRO A 259 -17.09 -14.31 -17.79
N PHE A 260 -18.07 -14.45 -16.89
CA PHE A 260 -18.97 -15.60 -16.84
C PHE A 260 -19.98 -15.57 -17.99
N VAL A 261 -20.66 -14.43 -18.18
CA VAL A 261 -21.66 -14.25 -19.26
C VAL A 261 -21.01 -14.45 -20.61
N THR A 262 -19.84 -13.85 -20.83
CA THR A 262 -19.08 -14.01 -22.08
C THR A 262 -18.68 -15.47 -22.31
N THR A 263 -18.21 -16.17 -21.28
CA THR A 263 -17.81 -17.59 -21.41
C THR A 263 -19.00 -18.47 -21.77
N VAL A 264 -20.13 -18.31 -21.09
CA VAL A 264 -21.38 -19.04 -21.40
C VAL A 264 -21.83 -18.73 -22.83
N PHE A 265 -21.78 -17.47 -23.24
CA PHE A 265 -22.16 -17.06 -24.58
C PHE A 265 -21.24 -17.65 -25.66
N ILE A 266 -19.93 -17.71 -25.42
CA ILE A 266 -18.98 -18.41 -26.30
C ILE A 266 -19.37 -19.88 -26.46
N VAL A 267 -19.65 -20.59 -25.36
CA VAL A 267 -20.06 -22.01 -25.41
C VAL A 267 -21.36 -22.19 -26.20
N ILE A 268 -22.37 -21.33 -25.97
CA ILE A 268 -23.64 -21.37 -26.71
C ILE A 268 -23.40 -21.19 -28.21
N VAL A 269 -22.58 -20.20 -28.60
CA VAL A 269 -22.30 -19.95 -30.02
C VAL A 269 -21.49 -21.09 -30.65
N LEU A 270 -20.57 -21.71 -29.90
CA LEU A 270 -19.83 -22.89 -30.37
C LEU A 270 -20.76 -24.10 -30.56
N LEU A 271 -21.67 -24.37 -29.62
CA LEU A 271 -22.66 -25.44 -29.77
C LEU A 271 -23.61 -25.18 -30.95
N ALA A 272 -24.03 -23.93 -31.14
CA ALA A 272 -24.84 -23.54 -32.29
C ALA A 272 -24.06 -23.70 -33.61
N TYR A 273 -22.77 -23.39 -33.61
CA TYR A 273 -21.88 -23.58 -34.76
C TYR A 273 -21.77 -25.07 -35.16
N GLU A 274 -21.65 -25.97 -34.19
CA GLU A 274 -21.63 -27.43 -34.45
C GLU A 274 -22.99 -27.96 -34.91
N THR A 275 -24.08 -27.46 -34.33
CA THR A 275 -25.44 -27.96 -34.60
C THR A 275 -26.00 -27.48 -35.94
N PHE A 276 -25.65 -26.28 -36.38
CA PHE A 276 -26.21 -25.65 -37.57
C PHE A 276 -25.15 -25.43 -38.66
N PRO A 277 -25.05 -26.32 -39.67
CA PRO A 277 -24.04 -26.24 -40.73
C PRO A 277 -24.07 -24.92 -41.52
N LYS A 278 -25.24 -24.27 -41.59
CA LYS A 278 -25.40 -22.96 -42.24
C LYS A 278 -24.66 -21.84 -41.52
N LEU A 279 -24.23 -21.97 -40.28
CA LEU A 279 -23.43 -20.96 -39.57
C LEU A 279 -21.91 -21.12 -39.81
N GLN A 280 -21.48 -22.21 -40.46
CA GLN A 280 -20.07 -22.50 -40.69
C GLN A 280 -19.36 -21.51 -41.61
N PHE A 281 -20.10 -20.74 -42.44
CA PHE A 281 -19.51 -19.69 -43.29
C PHE A 281 -18.91 -18.52 -42.49
N LEU A 282 -19.35 -18.31 -41.24
CA LEU A 282 -18.91 -17.19 -40.39
C LEU A 282 -17.49 -17.39 -39.84
N ALA A 283 -17.04 -18.64 -39.69
CA ALA A 283 -15.70 -18.98 -39.20
C ALA A 283 -14.90 -19.69 -40.29
N LYS A 284 -14.39 -18.91 -41.25
CA LYS A 284 -13.36 -19.44 -42.17
C LYS A 284 -12.10 -19.75 -41.35
N SER A 285 -11.48 -20.91 -41.61
CA SER A 285 -10.27 -21.37 -40.92
C SER A 285 -9.26 -20.24 -40.70
N GLY A 286 -8.87 -20.00 -39.45
CA GLY A 286 -7.91 -18.98 -39.02
C GLY A 286 -8.38 -17.51 -39.08
N ARG A 287 -9.68 -17.27 -39.31
CA ARG A 287 -10.35 -15.98 -39.08
C ARG A 287 -11.32 -16.03 -37.88
N GLU A 288 -11.29 -17.12 -37.12
CA GLU A 288 -12.13 -17.37 -35.93
C GLU A 288 -12.05 -16.25 -34.88
N ILE A 289 -10.89 -15.59 -34.78
CA ILE A 289 -10.72 -14.45 -33.88
C ILE A 289 -11.73 -13.32 -34.13
N TYR A 290 -12.12 -13.03 -35.38
CA TYR A 290 -13.13 -12.00 -35.65
C TYR A 290 -14.49 -12.37 -35.07
N LEU A 291 -14.86 -13.65 -35.19
CA LEU A 291 -16.07 -14.18 -34.59
C LEU A 291 -15.99 -14.08 -33.06
N LEU A 292 -14.86 -14.48 -32.45
CA LEU A 292 -14.65 -14.37 -31.00
C LEU A 292 -14.72 -12.93 -30.50
N VAL A 293 -14.17 -11.96 -31.24
CA VAL A 293 -14.30 -10.53 -30.92
C VAL A 293 -15.76 -10.10 -30.93
N CYS A 294 -16.53 -10.45 -31.97
CA CYS A 294 -17.95 -10.13 -32.04
C CYS A 294 -18.75 -10.76 -30.87
N ILE A 295 -18.49 -12.04 -30.56
CA ILE A 295 -19.13 -12.75 -29.45
C ILE A 295 -18.80 -12.06 -28.12
N THR A 296 -17.53 -11.67 -27.91
CA THR A 296 -17.08 -11.00 -26.68
C THR A 296 -17.75 -9.64 -26.51
N LEU A 297 -17.88 -8.84 -27.58
CA LEU A 297 -18.56 -7.55 -27.54
C LEU A 297 -20.06 -7.68 -27.24
N ILE A 298 -20.72 -8.66 -27.86
CA ILE A 298 -22.14 -8.94 -27.61
C ILE A 298 -22.33 -9.46 -26.18
N GLY A 299 -21.51 -10.42 -25.74
CA GLY A 299 -21.52 -10.96 -24.38
C GLY A 299 -21.30 -9.89 -23.32
N GLY A 300 -20.37 -8.96 -23.56
CA GLY A 300 -20.14 -7.81 -22.69
C GLY A 300 -21.35 -6.87 -22.60
N THR A 301 -22.01 -6.60 -23.74
CA THR A 301 -23.22 -5.77 -23.76
C THR A 301 -24.38 -6.44 -23.01
N ILE A 302 -24.57 -7.74 -23.21
CA ILE A 302 -25.55 -8.55 -22.45
C ILE A 302 -25.22 -8.51 -20.96
N SER A 303 -23.94 -8.61 -20.60
CA SER A 303 -23.48 -8.55 -19.21
C SER A 303 -23.84 -7.23 -18.52
N ILE A 304 -23.68 -6.10 -19.20
CA ILE A 304 -24.06 -4.79 -18.67
C ILE A 304 -25.57 -4.73 -18.42
N PHE A 305 -26.38 -5.23 -19.36
CA PHE A 305 -27.83 -5.28 -19.21
C PHE A 305 -28.26 -6.22 -18.06
N MET A 306 -27.68 -7.42 -17.99
CA MET A 306 -27.92 -8.36 -16.90
C MET A 306 -27.49 -7.80 -15.55
N GLY A 307 -26.41 -7.03 -15.49
CA GLY A 307 -25.95 -6.36 -14.28
C GLY A 307 -27.00 -5.43 -13.68
N SER A 308 -27.66 -4.62 -14.51
CA SER A 308 -28.76 -3.75 -14.07
C SER A 308 -29.96 -4.54 -13.53
N LEU A 309 -30.26 -5.69 -14.15
CA LEU A 309 -31.32 -6.58 -13.68
C LEU A 309 -30.96 -7.25 -12.34
N ILE A 310 -29.70 -7.63 -12.15
CA ILE A 310 -29.20 -8.16 -10.87
C ILE A 310 -29.23 -7.08 -9.79
N GLU A 311 -28.84 -5.86 -10.12
CA GLU A 311 -28.81 -4.76 -9.17
C GLU A 311 -30.20 -4.44 -8.60
N SER A 312 -31.17 -4.32 -9.50
CA SER A 312 -32.57 -4.07 -9.13
C SER A 312 -33.22 -5.24 -8.38
N SER A 313 -32.82 -6.48 -8.66
CA SER A 313 -33.46 -7.67 -8.07
C SER A 313 -32.79 -8.16 -6.79
N PHE A 314 -31.46 -8.11 -6.71
CA PHE A 314 -30.65 -8.77 -5.66
C PHE A 314 -29.79 -7.81 -4.84
N LEU A 315 -29.44 -6.63 -5.36
CA LEU A 315 -28.52 -5.69 -4.70
C LEU A 315 -29.24 -4.47 -4.11
N MET A 316 -30.46 -4.66 -3.59
CA MET A 316 -31.25 -3.60 -2.92
C MET A 316 -31.47 -2.35 -3.79
N GLY A 317 -31.31 -2.44 -5.11
CA GLY A 317 -31.46 -1.31 -6.04
C GLY A 317 -30.25 -0.38 -6.16
N ASP A 318 -29.26 -0.47 -5.26
CA ASP A 318 -27.97 0.23 -5.39
C ASP A 318 -26.86 -0.67 -4.84
N HIS A 319 -25.98 -1.12 -5.74
CA HIS A 319 -24.88 -2.02 -5.38
C HIS A 319 -23.96 -1.44 -4.30
N ARG A 320 -23.83 -0.11 -4.18
CA ARG A 320 -22.97 0.54 -3.17
C ARG A 320 -23.58 0.44 -1.78
N VAL A 321 -24.91 0.57 -1.68
CA VAL A 321 -25.63 0.38 -0.42
C VAL A 321 -25.53 -1.08 0.00
N TRP A 322 -25.74 -2.02 -0.93
CA TRP A 322 -25.59 -3.44 -0.67
C TRP A 322 -24.17 -3.82 -0.21
N LEU A 323 -23.13 -3.30 -0.86
CA LEU A 323 -21.73 -3.52 -0.47
C LEU A 323 -21.47 -3.04 0.97
N LYS A 324 -22.03 -1.90 1.35
CA LYS A 324 -21.86 -1.34 2.70
C LYS A 324 -22.64 -2.10 3.75
N GLU A 325 -23.91 -2.43 3.52
CA GLU A 325 -24.76 -3.08 4.53
C GLU A 325 -24.45 -4.57 4.70
N VAL A 326 -24.10 -5.27 3.63
CA VAL A 326 -23.90 -6.74 3.65
C VAL A 326 -22.44 -7.13 3.84
N LEU A 327 -21.52 -6.40 3.21
CA LEU A 327 -20.09 -6.74 3.22
C LEU A 327 -19.25 -5.78 4.08
N ASP A 328 -19.83 -4.71 4.62
CA ASP A 328 -19.11 -3.62 5.32
C ASP A 328 -17.98 -3.05 4.46
N VAL A 329 -18.19 -2.98 3.14
CA VAL A 329 -17.21 -2.46 2.19
C VAL A 329 -17.73 -1.16 1.59
N THR A 330 -16.96 -0.09 1.77
CA THR A 330 -17.18 1.17 1.07
C THR A 330 -16.79 1.06 -0.40
N TYR A 331 -17.49 1.77 -1.28
CA TYR A 331 -17.11 1.91 -2.68
C TYR A 331 -16.65 3.34 -2.93
N ASP A 332 -15.35 3.50 -3.16
CA ASP A 332 -14.78 4.75 -3.64
C ASP A 332 -14.85 4.75 -5.17
N GLN A 333 -15.29 5.85 -5.79
CA GLN A 333 -15.29 5.98 -7.25
C GLN A 333 -13.87 5.82 -7.84
N ARG A 334 -12.87 6.35 -7.14
CA ARG A 334 -11.44 6.18 -7.44
C ARG A 334 -10.88 5.11 -6.54
N ASN A 335 -10.66 3.91 -7.09
CA ASN A 335 -10.33 2.73 -6.31
C ASN A 335 -9.28 1.84 -6.98
N ALA A 336 -8.90 0.76 -6.30
CA ALA A 336 -7.90 -0.17 -6.78
C ALA A 336 -8.33 -0.97 -8.02
N LEU A 337 -9.62 -1.21 -8.23
CA LEU A 337 -10.13 -1.84 -9.45
C LEU A 337 -9.87 -0.96 -10.68
N VAL A 338 -10.20 0.33 -10.61
CA VAL A 338 -9.96 1.29 -11.71
C VAL A 338 -8.47 1.38 -12.02
N VAL A 339 -7.64 1.45 -10.99
CA VAL A 339 -6.18 1.49 -11.14
C VAL A 339 -5.68 0.19 -11.75
N GLY A 340 -6.18 -0.97 -11.29
CA GLY A 340 -5.85 -2.27 -11.84
C GLY A 340 -6.15 -2.38 -13.34
N LEU A 341 -7.29 -1.83 -13.80
CA LEU A 341 -7.65 -1.79 -15.22
C LEU A 341 -6.72 -0.87 -16.03
N ALA A 342 -6.51 0.37 -15.57
CA ALA A 342 -5.72 1.35 -16.30
C ALA A 342 -4.22 1.04 -16.32
N MET A 343 -3.69 0.65 -15.18
CA MET A 343 -2.30 0.23 -15.00
C MET A 343 -2.04 -1.12 -15.64
N GLY A 344 -3.00 -2.05 -15.56
CA GLY A 344 -2.94 -3.32 -16.27
C GLY A 344 -2.84 -3.11 -17.78
N PHE A 345 -3.66 -2.21 -18.34
CA PHE A 345 -3.58 -1.78 -19.74
C PHE A 345 -2.18 -1.27 -20.12
N ALA A 346 -1.54 -0.46 -19.27
CA ALA A 346 -0.20 0.06 -19.52
C ALA A 346 0.92 -1.02 -19.45
N VAL A 347 0.70 -2.08 -18.68
CA VAL A 347 1.68 -3.16 -18.47
C VAL A 347 1.52 -4.31 -19.49
N ILE A 348 0.33 -4.52 -20.03
CA ILE A 348 0.02 -5.58 -21.00
C ILE A 348 1.02 -5.64 -22.16
N PRO A 349 1.36 -4.54 -22.87
CA PRO A 349 2.26 -4.58 -24.01
C PRO A 349 3.63 -5.18 -23.68
N ILE A 350 4.15 -4.90 -22.49
CA ILE A 350 5.48 -5.36 -22.06
C ILE A 350 5.46 -6.85 -21.81
N ILE A 351 4.46 -7.33 -21.05
CA ILE A 351 4.31 -8.77 -20.78
C ILE A 351 4.06 -9.51 -22.09
N PHE A 352 3.19 -8.97 -22.94
CA PHE A 352 2.82 -9.56 -24.22
C PHE A 352 4.02 -9.70 -25.15
N THR A 353 4.74 -8.61 -25.44
CA THR A 353 5.83 -8.61 -26.43
C THR A 353 6.96 -9.55 -26.02
N ILE A 354 7.39 -9.50 -24.76
CA ILE A 354 8.48 -10.36 -24.27
C ILE A 354 8.03 -11.84 -24.24
N THR A 355 6.76 -12.11 -23.89
CA THR A 355 6.21 -13.47 -23.91
C THR A 355 6.11 -14.00 -25.34
N GLU A 356 5.61 -13.20 -26.27
CA GLU A 356 5.45 -13.58 -27.68
C GLU A 356 6.81 -13.86 -28.33
N ASP A 357 7.80 -13.00 -28.08
CA ASP A 357 9.17 -13.20 -28.55
C ASP A 357 9.78 -14.48 -27.95
N SER A 358 9.56 -14.73 -26.66
CA SER A 358 10.05 -15.96 -26.02
C SER A 358 9.42 -17.23 -26.60
N LEU A 359 8.14 -17.19 -26.94
CA LEU A 359 7.42 -18.31 -27.56
C LEU A 359 7.84 -18.51 -29.03
N ALA A 360 8.05 -17.41 -29.77
CA ALA A 360 8.45 -17.44 -31.17
C ALA A 360 9.90 -17.90 -31.38
N ASN A 361 10.78 -17.66 -30.39
CA ASN A 361 12.19 -18.05 -30.43
C ASN A 361 12.45 -19.53 -30.09
N VAL A 362 11.41 -20.31 -29.75
CA VAL A 362 11.57 -21.75 -29.54
C VAL A 362 12.05 -22.40 -30.85
N PRO A 363 13.13 -23.21 -30.83
CA PRO A 363 13.69 -23.80 -32.04
C PRO A 363 12.66 -24.59 -32.86
N GLY A 364 12.56 -24.29 -34.15
CA GLY A 364 11.56 -24.89 -35.02
C GLY A 364 11.64 -26.42 -35.13
N HIS A 365 12.83 -27.00 -34.92
CA HIS A 365 13.02 -28.45 -34.92
C HIS A 365 12.25 -29.14 -33.77
N LEU A 366 12.16 -28.53 -32.59
CA LEU A 366 11.39 -29.10 -31.47
C LEU A 366 9.90 -29.20 -31.81
N LYS A 367 9.36 -28.17 -32.47
CA LYS A 367 7.98 -28.16 -32.96
C LYS A 367 7.77 -29.22 -34.04
N ALA A 368 8.69 -29.33 -35.00
CA ALA A 368 8.62 -30.33 -36.06
C ALA A 368 8.71 -31.77 -35.52
N SER A 369 9.61 -32.03 -34.56
CA SER A 369 9.76 -33.33 -33.91
C SER A 369 8.50 -33.75 -33.16
N SER A 370 7.89 -32.84 -32.39
CA SER A 370 6.63 -33.11 -31.68
C SER A 370 5.50 -33.47 -32.64
N LEU A 371 5.34 -32.71 -33.73
CA LEU A 371 4.32 -32.97 -34.74
C LEU A 371 4.57 -34.28 -35.50
N ALA A 372 5.83 -34.63 -35.75
CA ALA A 372 6.20 -35.90 -36.41
C ALA A 372 5.87 -37.13 -35.56
N LEU A 373 5.81 -36.99 -34.24
CA LEU A 373 5.35 -38.02 -33.30
C LEU A 373 3.81 -38.13 -33.22
N GLY A 374 3.08 -37.39 -34.05
CA GLY A 374 1.61 -37.39 -34.09
C GLY A 374 0.95 -36.49 -33.03
N ALA A 375 1.71 -35.63 -32.36
CA ALA A 375 1.14 -34.68 -31.41
C ALA A 375 0.29 -33.61 -32.13
N THR A 376 -0.80 -33.17 -31.52
CA THR A 376 -1.60 -32.07 -32.04
C THR A 376 -0.87 -30.72 -31.86
N PRO A 377 -1.24 -29.67 -32.62
CA PRO A 377 -0.69 -28.32 -32.41
C PRO A 377 -0.88 -27.82 -30.97
N TRP A 378 -2.02 -28.14 -30.34
CA TRP A 378 -2.30 -27.81 -28.95
C TRP A 378 -1.38 -28.56 -27.97
N GLN A 379 -1.21 -29.88 -28.15
CA GLN A 379 -0.29 -30.69 -27.35
C GLN A 379 1.16 -30.21 -27.50
N THR A 380 1.59 -29.89 -28.73
CA THR A 380 2.93 -29.35 -29.00
C THR A 380 3.11 -27.99 -28.32
N ALA A 381 2.12 -27.12 -28.38
CA ALA A 381 2.17 -25.80 -27.74
C ALA A 381 2.28 -25.92 -26.21
N LEU A 382 1.50 -26.80 -25.57
CA LEU A 382 1.49 -26.96 -24.12
C LEU A 382 2.67 -27.75 -23.56
N ASN A 383 3.09 -28.82 -24.23
CA ASN A 383 4.06 -29.77 -23.67
C ASN A 383 5.50 -29.51 -24.14
N VAL A 384 5.70 -28.77 -25.24
CA VAL A 384 7.03 -28.52 -25.79
C VAL A 384 7.35 -27.02 -25.79
N ILE A 385 6.49 -26.20 -26.40
CA ILE A 385 6.79 -24.78 -26.60
C ILE A 385 6.68 -24.00 -25.29
N LEU A 386 5.57 -24.15 -24.55
CA LEU A 386 5.34 -23.43 -23.30
C LEU A 386 6.40 -23.72 -22.22
N PRO A 387 6.81 -24.99 -21.96
CA PRO A 387 7.86 -25.27 -20.99
C PRO A 387 9.22 -24.71 -21.42
N THR A 388 9.55 -24.81 -22.71
CA THR A 388 10.80 -24.28 -23.27
C THR A 388 10.87 -22.75 -23.18
N ALA A 389 9.75 -22.06 -23.40
CA ALA A 389 9.65 -20.61 -23.30
C ALA A 389 9.46 -20.09 -21.86
N SER A 390 9.17 -20.95 -20.88
CA SER A 390 8.82 -20.56 -19.51
C SER A 390 9.81 -19.60 -18.82
N PRO A 391 11.15 -19.67 -19.02
CA PRO A 391 12.05 -18.68 -18.43
C PRO A 391 11.83 -17.26 -18.96
N GLY A 392 11.51 -17.11 -20.25
CA GLY A 392 11.21 -15.82 -20.86
C GLY A 392 9.84 -15.29 -20.45
N ILE A 393 8.84 -16.16 -20.35
CA ILE A 393 7.50 -15.81 -19.82
C ILE A 393 7.59 -15.27 -18.39
N PHE A 394 8.32 -15.97 -17.52
CA PHE A 394 8.52 -15.52 -16.15
C PHE A 394 9.22 -14.16 -16.11
N SER A 395 10.23 -13.96 -16.96
CA SER A 395 10.93 -12.68 -17.09
C SER A 395 9.98 -11.55 -17.52
N ALA A 396 9.09 -11.82 -18.48
CA ALA A 396 8.09 -10.87 -18.95
C ALA A 396 7.17 -10.40 -17.82
N ILE A 397 6.63 -11.34 -17.04
CA ILE A 397 5.75 -11.06 -15.89
C ILE A 397 6.50 -10.20 -14.86
N MET A 398 7.73 -10.54 -14.52
CA MET A 398 8.51 -9.81 -13.52
C MET A 398 8.91 -8.40 -13.99
N ILE A 399 9.26 -8.21 -15.26
CA ILE A 399 9.54 -6.89 -15.82
C ILE A 399 8.26 -6.03 -15.78
N GLY A 400 7.11 -6.62 -16.11
CA GLY A 400 5.81 -5.97 -15.98
C GLY A 400 5.50 -5.58 -14.53
N PHE A 401 5.76 -6.48 -13.58
CA PHE A 401 5.61 -6.25 -12.13
C PHE A 401 6.51 -5.10 -11.63
N GLY A 402 7.78 -5.08 -12.06
CA GLY A 402 8.73 -4.02 -11.70
C GLY A 402 8.30 -2.65 -12.22
N ARG A 403 7.81 -2.58 -13.47
CA ARG A 403 7.21 -1.35 -14.01
C ARG A 403 5.98 -0.91 -13.23
N ALA A 404 5.14 -1.87 -12.86
CA ALA A 404 3.93 -1.61 -12.09
C ALA A 404 4.24 -0.95 -10.72
N ILE A 405 5.23 -1.44 -9.98
CA ILE A 405 5.64 -0.82 -8.70
C ILE A 405 6.02 0.66 -8.86
N GLY A 406 6.69 0.99 -9.96
CA GLY A 406 7.14 2.34 -10.28
C GLY A 406 6.09 3.21 -10.95
N GLU A 407 4.87 2.73 -11.18
CA GLU A 407 3.83 3.53 -11.81
C GLU A 407 3.39 4.66 -10.87
N THR A 408 3.57 5.89 -11.33
CA THR A 408 3.32 7.09 -10.52
C THR A 408 2.06 7.81 -10.97
N MET A 409 1.88 7.98 -12.28
CA MET A 409 0.91 8.93 -12.82
C MET A 409 -0.49 8.35 -12.91
N ILE A 410 -0.61 7.07 -13.29
CA ILE A 410 -1.91 6.39 -13.26
C ILE A 410 -2.42 6.32 -11.81
N VAL A 411 -1.54 5.92 -10.89
CA VAL A 411 -1.86 5.76 -9.47
C VAL A 411 -2.27 7.09 -8.84
N LEU A 412 -1.50 8.16 -9.08
CA LEU A 412 -1.78 9.50 -8.58
C LEU A 412 -3.17 9.99 -9.00
N MET A 413 -3.58 9.73 -10.24
CA MET A 413 -4.84 10.24 -10.78
C MET A 413 -6.04 9.37 -10.42
N ALA A 414 -5.89 8.04 -10.39
CA ALA A 414 -7.01 7.11 -10.36
C ALA A 414 -7.30 6.46 -8.98
N THR A 415 -6.42 6.59 -7.98
CA THR A 415 -6.59 5.93 -6.67
C THR A 415 -7.37 6.73 -5.61
N GLY A 416 -7.52 8.04 -5.81
CA GLY A 416 -8.01 8.94 -4.76
C GLY A 416 -6.98 9.29 -3.67
N ASN A 417 -5.79 8.67 -3.68
CA ASN A 417 -4.65 8.94 -2.77
C ASN A 417 -4.96 8.84 -1.27
N THR A 418 -5.87 7.97 -0.87
CA THR A 418 -6.21 7.73 0.54
C THR A 418 -5.33 6.65 1.15
N PRO A 419 -4.58 6.89 2.25
CA PRO A 419 -3.65 5.92 2.84
C PRO A 419 -4.38 4.86 3.70
N VAL A 420 -5.38 4.19 3.14
CA VAL A 420 -6.17 3.15 3.81
C VAL A 420 -5.55 1.77 3.56
N MET A 421 -5.48 0.93 4.60
CA MET A 421 -4.87 -0.40 4.55
C MET A 421 -5.90 -1.52 4.50
N GLU A 422 -6.86 -1.41 3.57
CA GLU A 422 -7.86 -2.44 3.33
C GLU A 422 -7.61 -3.12 1.99
N TRP A 423 -7.73 -4.45 1.94
CA TRP A 423 -7.47 -5.22 0.72
C TRP A 423 -8.58 -5.09 -0.32
N SER A 424 -9.76 -4.55 0.04
CA SER A 424 -10.88 -4.35 -0.88
C SER A 424 -10.45 -3.65 -2.18
N MET A 425 -10.87 -4.20 -3.32
CA MET A 425 -10.65 -3.61 -4.64
C MET A 425 -11.46 -2.32 -4.86
N PHE A 426 -12.46 -2.08 -4.02
CA PHE A 426 -13.38 -0.93 -4.11
C PHE A 426 -12.91 0.29 -3.33
N ASN A 427 -11.86 0.16 -2.52
CA ASN A 427 -11.27 1.27 -1.77
C ASN A 427 -10.03 1.82 -2.45
N GLY A 428 -9.81 3.12 -2.27
CA GLY A 428 -8.58 3.80 -2.65
C GLY A 428 -7.33 3.25 -1.95
N PHE A 429 -6.18 3.79 -2.34
CA PHE A 429 -4.92 3.59 -1.64
C PHE A 429 -3.95 4.73 -1.97
N ARG A 430 -2.88 4.88 -1.19
CA ARG A 430 -1.78 5.81 -1.50
C ARG A 430 -0.50 5.01 -1.70
N ALA A 431 0.13 5.15 -2.87
CA ALA A 431 1.41 4.50 -3.16
C ALA A 431 2.59 5.38 -2.76
N LEU A 432 3.75 4.77 -2.52
CA LEU A 432 5.02 5.50 -2.29
C LEU A 432 5.32 6.50 -3.43
N SER A 433 5.22 6.06 -4.69
CA SER A 433 5.49 6.88 -5.87
C SER A 433 4.59 8.11 -5.93
N ALA A 434 3.28 7.93 -5.77
CA ALA A 434 2.30 9.00 -5.73
C ALA A 434 2.51 9.94 -4.53
N ASN A 435 2.85 9.40 -3.36
CA ASN A 435 3.13 10.19 -2.18
C ASN A 435 4.33 11.13 -2.38
N ILE A 436 5.42 10.61 -2.94
CA ILE A 436 6.62 11.40 -3.28
C ILE A 436 6.26 12.49 -4.29
N ALA A 437 5.51 12.15 -5.35
CA ALA A 437 5.15 13.11 -6.38
C ALA A 437 4.29 14.28 -5.87
N VAL A 438 3.40 14.02 -4.91
CA VAL A 438 2.49 15.04 -4.36
C VAL A 438 3.16 15.89 -3.29
N GLU A 439 3.83 15.26 -2.33
CA GLU A 439 4.26 15.98 -1.12
C GLU A 439 5.67 16.56 -1.22
N LEU A 440 6.51 16.06 -2.14
CA LEU A 440 7.88 16.56 -2.26
C LEU A 440 7.94 18.03 -2.71
N PRO A 441 7.12 18.50 -3.67
CA PRO A 441 7.08 19.91 -4.04
C PRO A 441 6.59 20.83 -2.91
N GLU A 442 5.82 20.31 -1.96
CA GLU A 442 5.25 21.07 -0.85
C GLU A 442 6.12 20.99 0.43
N ALA A 443 7.10 20.08 0.47
CA ALA A 443 7.92 19.83 1.64
C ALA A 443 9.03 20.90 1.79
N PRO A 444 9.15 21.56 2.97
CA PRO A 444 10.25 22.49 3.23
C PRO A 444 11.61 21.80 3.15
N GLU A 445 12.54 22.37 2.40
CA GLU A 445 13.89 21.81 2.23
C GLU A 445 14.57 21.56 3.57
N GLY A 446 15.15 20.36 3.73
CA GLY A 446 15.84 19.95 4.94
C GLY A 446 14.93 19.62 6.14
N GLY A 447 13.61 19.85 6.04
CA GLY A 447 12.63 19.53 7.07
C GLY A 447 12.37 18.02 7.23
N THR A 448 11.58 17.68 8.26
CA THR A 448 11.20 16.29 8.57
C THR A 448 10.55 15.59 7.39
N LEU A 449 9.47 16.18 6.83
CA LEU A 449 8.73 15.59 5.72
C LEU A 449 9.65 15.36 4.51
N PHE A 450 10.45 16.37 4.15
CA PHE A 450 11.42 16.27 3.05
C PHE A 450 12.33 15.05 3.20
N ARG A 451 12.95 14.87 4.38
CA ARG A 451 13.84 13.73 4.65
C ARG A 451 13.12 12.38 4.59
N ILE A 452 11.89 12.32 5.10
CA ILE A 452 11.09 11.09 5.07
C ILE A 452 10.67 10.76 3.64
N LEU A 453 10.38 11.74 2.79
CA LEU A 453 10.09 11.52 1.38
C LEU A 453 11.32 11.01 0.61
N PHE A 454 12.52 11.50 0.93
CA PHE A 454 13.77 10.92 0.42
C PHE A 454 13.98 9.48 0.91
N LEU A 455 13.68 9.19 2.17
CA LEU A 455 13.69 7.82 2.69
C LEU A 455 12.66 6.93 1.98
N ALA A 456 11.46 7.44 1.70
CA ALA A 456 10.43 6.74 0.94
C ALA A 456 10.89 6.45 -0.51
N ALA A 457 11.57 7.42 -1.15
CA ALA A 457 12.16 7.24 -2.47
C ALA A 457 13.28 6.18 -2.47
N PHE A 458 14.15 6.21 -1.45
CA PHE A 458 15.17 5.19 -1.24
C PHE A 458 14.54 3.80 -1.01
N LEU A 459 13.47 3.72 -0.22
CA LEU A 459 12.76 2.47 0.03
C LEU A 459 12.12 1.91 -1.24
N LEU A 460 11.50 2.77 -2.06
CA LEU A 460 10.96 2.39 -3.36
C LEU A 460 12.07 1.87 -4.30
N PHE A 461 13.22 2.54 -4.31
CA PHE A 461 14.41 2.07 -5.05
C PHE A 461 14.89 0.71 -4.56
N VAL A 462 15.02 0.50 -3.25
CA VAL A 462 15.42 -0.80 -2.67
C VAL A 462 14.39 -1.88 -3.01
N MET A 463 13.09 -1.59 -2.90
CA MET A 463 12.02 -2.52 -3.23
C MET A 463 12.08 -2.95 -4.70
N THR A 464 12.17 -1.98 -5.63
CA THR A 464 12.28 -2.26 -7.06
C THR A 464 13.57 -3.02 -7.40
N PHE A 465 14.69 -2.66 -6.78
CA PHE A 465 15.96 -3.37 -6.94
C PHE A 465 15.88 -4.83 -6.48
N VAL A 466 15.31 -5.08 -5.29
CA VAL A 466 15.13 -6.45 -4.77
C VAL A 466 14.24 -7.27 -5.70
N VAL A 467 13.11 -6.73 -6.12
CA VAL A 467 12.17 -7.40 -7.03
C VAL A 467 12.83 -7.74 -8.37
N ASN A 468 13.53 -6.78 -8.97
CA ASN A 468 14.24 -7.00 -10.23
C ASN A 468 15.39 -8.01 -10.08
N THR A 469 16.09 -8.00 -8.95
CA THR A 469 17.15 -8.98 -8.65
C THR A 469 16.58 -10.38 -8.50
N VAL A 470 15.47 -10.52 -7.75
CA VAL A 470 14.77 -11.81 -7.59
C VAL A 470 14.27 -12.33 -8.94
N ALA A 471 13.76 -11.45 -9.80
CA ALA A 471 13.34 -11.79 -11.16
C ALA A 471 14.47 -12.45 -11.97
N GLU A 472 15.64 -11.82 -11.98
CA GLU A 472 16.79 -12.31 -12.74
C GLU A 472 17.34 -13.61 -12.12
N LEU A 473 17.37 -13.74 -10.79
CA LEU A 473 17.79 -14.98 -10.12
C LEU A 473 16.88 -16.17 -10.49
N ILE A 474 15.56 -15.97 -10.51
CA ILE A 474 14.61 -17.02 -10.89
C ILE A 474 14.75 -17.37 -12.38
N ARG A 475 14.92 -16.36 -13.25
CA ARG A 475 15.16 -16.57 -14.68
C ARG A 475 16.40 -17.44 -14.93
N LEU A 476 17.52 -17.15 -14.26
CA LEU A 476 18.75 -17.93 -14.37
C LEU A 476 18.55 -19.39 -13.91
N ARG A 477 17.79 -19.59 -12.82
CA ARG A 477 17.49 -20.93 -12.30
C ARG A 477 16.60 -21.73 -13.26
N LEU A 478 15.57 -21.11 -13.83
CA LEU A 478 14.70 -21.75 -14.82
C LEU A 478 15.46 -22.09 -16.10
N ARG A 479 16.30 -21.19 -16.60
CA ARG A 479 17.13 -21.47 -17.79
C ARG A 479 18.02 -22.68 -17.60
N LYS A 480 18.71 -22.81 -16.45
CA LYS A 480 19.55 -23.99 -16.15
C LYS A 480 18.74 -25.29 -16.10
N ARG A 481 17.51 -25.26 -15.58
CA ARG A 481 16.65 -26.45 -15.49
C ARG A 481 16.20 -26.96 -16.85
N TYR A 482 15.94 -26.06 -17.80
CA TYR A 482 15.44 -26.39 -19.14
C TYR A 482 16.54 -26.47 -20.21
N GLN A 483 17.80 -26.14 -19.90
CA GLN A 483 18.94 -26.34 -20.81
C GLN A 483 19.27 -27.82 -21.09
N GLY A 484 18.73 -28.75 -20.30
CA GLY A 484 18.91 -30.21 -20.48
C GLY A 484 17.76 -30.92 -21.18
N LEU A 485 16.73 -30.19 -21.61
CA LEU A 485 15.63 -30.65 -22.47
C LEU A 485 15.87 -30.15 -23.89
#